data_AF-A0A2A4T8Y9-F1
#
_entry.id   AF-A0A2A4T8Y9-F1
#
_cell.length_a   1.000
_cell.length_b   1.000
_cell.length_c   1.000
_cell.angle_alpha   90.00
_cell.angle_beta   90.00
_cell.angle_gamma   90.00
#
_symmetry.space_group_name_H-M   'P 1'
#
loop_
_entity.id
_entity.type
_entity.pdbx_description
1 polymer ?
#
loop_
_entity_poly.entity_id
_entity_poly.type
_entity_poly.pdbx_seq_one_letter_code
_entity_poly.pdbx_strand_id
1 'polypeptide(L)'
;MHNLSIKTGGVKFILGWILVLLIRLLPFRPPNFEPMLATIMPYSKKYGMLPTFLFGFIGIVLFDIITGRVGMWTLITGVSYGALGIGAYLFFKKRKSSVTNYLTFGIVGTILYDAVTGLSIGPLFYNQPFMSALAGQIPFTLMHLLGTVIFSLAISPAVYKWVVSNNTLEIPFLWKKIYPSVK
;
A
#
# COMPACT_ATOMS: atom_id res chain seq x y z
N MET A 1 -20.06 -14.89 -28.72
CA MET A 1 -18.86 -14.15 -28.26
C MET A 1 -18.39 -14.79 -26.96
N HIS A 2 -17.30 -15.56 -27.00
CA HIS A 2 -16.68 -16.07 -25.79
C HIS A 2 -15.89 -14.94 -25.13
N ASN A 3 -16.47 -14.30 -24.11
CA ASN A 3 -15.70 -13.46 -23.21
C ASN A 3 -14.71 -14.37 -22.46
N LEU A 4 -13.42 -14.25 -22.77
CA LEU A 4 -12.34 -14.85 -21.98
C LEU A 4 -12.32 -14.17 -20.61
N SER A 5 -13.16 -14.66 -19.71
CA SER A 5 -13.20 -14.25 -18.31
C SER A 5 -12.06 -14.94 -17.56
N ILE A 6 -10.85 -14.37 -17.64
CA ILE A 6 -9.75 -14.78 -16.76
C ILE A 6 -10.18 -14.46 -15.32
N LYS A 7 -9.97 -15.36 -14.36
CA LYS A 7 -10.14 -15.03 -12.92
C LYS A 7 -9.10 -13.98 -12.54
N THR A 8 -9.45 -12.70 -12.64
CA THR A 8 -8.49 -11.58 -12.66
C THR A 8 -7.94 -11.16 -11.29
N GLY A 9 -8.34 -11.84 -10.21
CA GLY A 9 -7.91 -11.53 -8.84
C GLY A 9 -6.39 -11.44 -8.72
N GLY A 10 -5.66 -12.49 -9.12
CA GLY A 10 -4.19 -12.49 -9.04
C GLY A 10 -3.55 -11.41 -9.93
N VAL A 11 -4.10 -11.19 -11.13
CA VAL A 11 -3.59 -10.18 -12.07
C VAL A 11 -3.71 -8.77 -11.51
N LYS A 12 -4.88 -8.39 -10.98
CA LYS A 12 -5.07 -7.06 -10.37
C LYS A 12 -4.17 -6.86 -9.15
N PHE A 13 -3.96 -7.92 -8.37
CA PHE A 13 -3.04 -7.89 -7.24
C PHE A 13 -1.61 -7.54 -7.69
N ILE A 14 -1.09 -8.27 -8.67
CA ILE A 14 0.26 -8.04 -9.23
C ILE A 14 0.36 -6.65 -9.87
N LEU A 15 -0.64 -6.22 -10.65
CA LEU A 15 -0.65 -4.89 -11.27
C LEU A 15 -0.62 -3.77 -10.24
N GLY A 16 -1.41 -3.87 -9.16
CA GLY A 16 -1.36 -2.88 -8.08
C GLY A 16 -0.01 -2.88 -7.37
N TRP A 17 0.60 -4.05 -7.19
CA TRP A 17 1.93 -4.18 -6.59
C TRP A 17 3.00 -3.49 -7.45
N ILE A 18 3.00 -3.76 -8.78
CA ILE A 18 3.90 -3.12 -9.75
C ILE A 18 3.68 -1.60 -9.76
N LEU A 19 2.44 -1.13 -9.82
CA LEU A 19 2.14 0.30 -9.86
C LEU A 19 2.64 1.01 -8.59
N VAL A 20 2.40 0.43 -7.42
CA VAL A 20 2.92 0.95 -6.16
C VAL A 20 4.44 1.00 -6.21
N LEU A 21 5.12 -0.09 -6.61
CA LEU A 21 6.58 -0.12 -6.73
C LEU A 21 7.09 0.97 -7.68
N LEU A 22 6.49 1.13 -8.86
CA LEU A 22 6.90 2.16 -9.83
C LEU A 22 6.77 3.57 -9.25
N ILE A 23 5.68 3.86 -8.53
CA ILE A 23 5.50 5.16 -7.85
C ILE A 23 6.56 5.35 -6.76
N ARG A 24 6.95 4.27 -6.06
CA ARG A 24 8.04 4.33 -5.07
C ARG A 24 9.41 4.63 -5.71
N LEU A 25 9.62 4.24 -6.96
CA LEU A 25 10.87 4.50 -7.69
C LEU A 25 10.98 5.93 -8.23
N LEU A 26 9.91 6.73 -8.15
CA LEU A 26 9.96 8.13 -8.56
C LEU A 26 10.95 8.94 -7.69
N PRO A 27 11.83 9.75 -8.30
CA PRO A 27 12.73 10.61 -7.56
C PRO A 27 11.97 11.78 -6.89
N PHE A 28 12.60 12.43 -5.90
CA PHE A 28 12.11 13.65 -5.25
C PHE A 28 10.73 13.54 -4.56
N ARG A 29 10.37 12.36 -4.07
CA ARG A 29 9.19 12.18 -3.22
C ARG A 29 9.55 12.29 -1.74
N PRO A 30 8.66 12.85 -0.90
CA PRO A 30 8.83 12.76 0.54
C PRO A 30 8.84 11.29 1.02
N PRO A 31 9.58 10.98 2.10
CA PRO A 31 9.57 9.64 2.69
C PRO A 31 8.14 9.14 2.97
N ASN A 32 7.89 7.90 2.57
CA ASN A 32 6.59 7.20 2.49
C ASN A 32 5.32 8.02 2.16
N PHE A 33 5.48 9.09 1.36
CA PHE A 33 4.38 9.67 0.60
C PHE A 33 4.13 8.81 -0.64
N GLU A 34 3.43 7.69 -0.47
CA GLU A 34 3.23 6.69 -1.51
C GLU A 34 1.94 5.89 -1.31
N PRO A 35 1.37 5.29 -2.38
CA PRO A 35 0.06 4.62 -2.31
C PRO A 35 0.11 3.21 -1.69
N MET A 36 1.17 2.84 -0.96
CA MET A 36 1.35 1.51 -0.37
C MET A 36 0.21 1.16 0.59
N LEU A 37 0.05 1.95 1.66
CA LEU A 37 -1.02 1.72 2.65
C LEU A 37 -2.41 1.86 2.02
N ALA A 38 -2.57 2.84 1.14
CA ALA A 38 -3.83 3.09 0.43
C ALA A 38 -4.28 1.93 -0.47
N THR A 39 -3.33 1.15 -0.99
CA THR A 39 -3.60 -0.06 -1.79
C THR A 39 -3.80 -1.28 -0.90
N ILE A 40 -3.00 -1.42 0.17
CA ILE A 40 -3.12 -2.51 1.16
C ILE A 40 -4.52 -2.59 1.76
N MET A 41 -5.12 -1.44 2.12
CA MET A 41 -6.43 -1.42 2.77
C MET A 41 -7.54 -2.13 1.98
N PRO A 42 -7.87 -1.76 0.73
CA PRO A 42 -8.84 -2.50 -0.08
C PRO A 42 -8.38 -3.92 -0.43
N TYR A 43 -7.08 -4.14 -0.64
CA TYR A 43 -6.55 -5.47 -0.97
C TYR A 43 -6.74 -6.45 0.18
N SER A 44 -6.60 -5.99 1.42
CA SER A 44 -6.71 -6.81 2.62
C SER A 44 -8.07 -7.50 2.68
N LYS A 45 -9.12 -6.78 2.33
CA LYS A 45 -10.48 -7.31 2.34
C LYS A 45 -10.72 -8.38 1.26
N LYS A 46 -10.09 -8.25 0.08
CA LYS A 46 -10.27 -9.20 -1.02
C LYS A 46 -9.36 -10.42 -0.92
N TYR A 47 -8.09 -10.22 -0.62
CA TYR A 47 -7.06 -11.25 -0.72
C TYR A 47 -6.66 -11.85 0.63
N GLY A 48 -7.03 -11.22 1.74
CA GLY A 48 -6.77 -11.74 3.07
C GLY A 48 -5.40 -11.35 3.63
N MET A 49 -5.09 -11.95 4.78
CA MET A 49 -3.95 -11.59 5.63
C MET A 49 -2.59 -11.82 4.96
N LEU A 50 -2.33 -13.07 4.53
CA LEU A 50 -1.01 -13.44 4.01
C LEU A 50 -0.65 -12.66 2.73
N PRO A 51 -1.53 -12.55 1.71
CA PRO A 51 -1.19 -11.76 0.52
C PRO A 51 -0.93 -10.30 0.84
N THR A 52 -1.64 -9.69 1.79
CA THR A 52 -1.39 -8.28 2.14
C THR A 52 -0.17 -8.06 3.00
N PHE A 53 0.20 -9.02 3.85
CA PHE A 53 1.51 -9.04 4.48
C PHE A 53 2.61 -9.04 3.43
N LEU A 54 2.55 -9.99 2.47
CA LEU A 54 3.54 -10.12 1.41
C LEU A 54 3.57 -8.89 0.50
N PHE A 55 2.41 -8.27 0.23
CA PHE A 55 2.34 -7.04 -0.55
C PHE A 55 3.22 -5.94 0.06
N GLY A 56 3.06 -5.68 1.37
CA GLY A 56 3.84 -4.70 2.10
C GLY A 56 5.31 -5.10 2.24
N PHE A 57 5.56 -6.32 2.72
CA PHE A 57 6.92 -6.82 2.99
C PHE A 57 7.77 -6.90 1.73
N ILE A 58 7.33 -7.67 0.73
CA ILE A 58 8.06 -7.83 -0.54
C ILE A 58 8.13 -6.48 -1.27
N GLY A 59 7.12 -5.63 -1.13
CA GLY A 59 7.11 -4.24 -1.62
C GLY A 59 8.36 -3.46 -1.21
N ILE A 60 8.75 -3.55 0.06
CA ILE A 60 9.95 -2.93 0.60
C ILE A 60 11.21 -3.66 0.15
N VAL A 61 11.23 -4.99 0.26
CA VAL A 61 12.43 -5.78 -0.11
C VAL A 61 12.84 -5.52 -1.56
N LEU A 62 11.89 -5.54 -2.49
CA LEU A 62 12.19 -5.31 -3.90
C LEU A 62 12.58 -3.85 -4.18
N PHE A 63 11.96 -2.88 -3.51
CA PHE A 63 12.39 -1.48 -3.63
C PHE A 63 13.85 -1.29 -3.18
N ASP A 64 14.24 -1.88 -2.04
CA ASP A 64 15.60 -1.77 -1.51
C ASP A 64 16.61 -2.52 -2.38
N ILE A 65 16.25 -3.68 -2.94
CA ILE A 65 17.10 -4.41 -3.90
C ILE A 65 17.34 -3.54 -5.15
N ILE A 66 16.29 -2.98 -5.74
CA ILE A 66 16.39 -2.18 -6.96
C ILE A 66 17.18 -0.90 -6.74
N THR A 67 17.06 -0.29 -5.56
CA THR A 67 17.74 0.96 -5.23
C THR A 67 19.11 0.78 -4.58
N GLY A 68 19.55 -0.47 -4.36
CA GLY A 68 20.83 -0.79 -3.71
C GLY A 68 20.88 -0.42 -2.22
N ARG A 69 19.72 -0.38 -1.54
CA ARG A 69 19.56 0.06 -0.13
C ARG A 69 19.33 -1.08 0.86
N VAL A 70 19.64 -2.31 0.46
CA VAL A 70 19.44 -3.50 1.30
C VAL A 70 20.22 -3.35 2.60
N GLY A 71 19.53 -3.50 3.74
CA GLY A 71 20.13 -3.41 5.07
C GLY A 71 19.13 -3.73 6.18
N MET A 72 19.47 -3.39 7.44
CA MET A 72 18.58 -3.64 8.58
C MET A 72 17.21 -2.96 8.42
N TRP A 73 17.20 -1.78 7.80
CA TRP A 73 15.97 -1.05 7.49
C TRP A 73 15.06 -1.80 6.52
N THR A 74 15.58 -2.64 5.63
CA THR A 74 14.77 -3.50 4.76
C THR A 74 13.90 -4.45 5.59
N LEU A 75 14.48 -5.05 6.63
CA LEU A 75 13.76 -5.96 7.53
C LEU A 75 12.78 -5.20 8.41
N ILE A 76 13.23 -4.13 9.07
CA ILE A 76 12.39 -3.32 9.97
C ILE A 76 11.19 -2.76 9.20
N THR A 77 11.45 -2.00 8.14
CA THR A 77 10.43 -1.33 7.33
C THR A 77 9.54 -2.36 6.64
N GLY A 78 10.12 -3.44 6.10
CA GLY A 78 9.38 -4.50 5.44
C GLY A 78 8.42 -5.22 6.38
N VAL A 79 8.89 -5.62 7.57
CA VAL A 79 8.04 -6.27 8.58
C VAL A 79 6.97 -5.31 9.08
N SER A 80 7.29 -4.04 9.32
CA SER A 80 6.30 -3.04 9.74
C SER A 80 5.21 -2.83 8.68
N TYR A 81 5.56 -2.76 7.39
CA TYR A 81 4.55 -2.70 6.31
C TYR A 81 3.75 -3.98 6.16
N GLY A 82 4.40 -5.14 6.31
CA GLY A 82 3.70 -6.43 6.33
C GLY A 82 2.69 -6.49 7.48
N ALA A 83 3.08 -6.04 8.68
CA ALA A 83 2.23 -5.97 9.85
C ALA A 83 1.04 -5.00 9.65
N LEU A 84 1.24 -3.86 8.97
CA LEU A 84 0.14 -3.01 8.53
C LEU A 84 -0.84 -3.75 7.61
N GLY A 85 -0.35 -4.63 6.73
CA GLY A 85 -1.18 -5.52 5.92
C GLY A 85 -2.06 -6.45 6.76
N ILE A 86 -1.47 -7.09 7.76
CA ILE A 86 -2.19 -7.93 8.73
C ILE A 86 -3.24 -7.11 9.48
N GLY A 87 -2.84 -5.95 10.02
CA GLY A 87 -3.72 -5.03 10.72
C GLY A 87 -4.90 -4.58 9.86
N ALA A 88 -4.64 -4.27 8.58
CA ALA A 88 -5.66 -3.88 7.62
C ALA A 88 -6.67 -5.01 7.42
N TYR A 89 -6.21 -6.25 7.24
CA TYR A 89 -7.11 -7.38 7.11
C TYR A 89 -7.98 -7.56 8.35
N LEU A 90 -7.38 -7.54 9.54
CA LEU A 90 -8.11 -7.65 10.79
C LEU A 90 -9.13 -6.52 10.98
N PHE A 91 -8.80 -5.31 10.51
CA PHE A 91 -9.68 -4.16 10.58
C PHE A 91 -10.84 -4.25 9.58
N PHE A 92 -10.58 -4.59 8.32
CA PHE A 92 -11.54 -4.55 7.22
C PHE A 92 -12.34 -5.84 7.02
N LYS A 93 -11.90 -7.00 7.56
CA LYS A 93 -12.62 -8.29 7.38
C LYS A 93 -14.08 -8.25 7.81
N LYS A 94 -14.42 -7.43 8.81
CA LYS A 94 -15.79 -7.24 9.34
C LYS A 94 -16.32 -5.81 9.15
N ARG A 95 -15.58 -4.93 8.47
CA ARG A 95 -15.96 -3.52 8.29
C ARG A 95 -16.24 -3.20 6.83
N LYS A 96 -17.13 -2.25 6.57
CA LYS A 96 -17.42 -1.78 5.21
C LYS A 96 -16.18 -1.07 4.63
N SER A 97 -16.02 -1.21 3.32
CA SER A 97 -14.99 -0.49 2.58
C SER A 97 -15.51 0.90 2.25
N SER A 98 -15.26 1.85 3.14
CA SER A 98 -15.72 3.23 3.05
C SER A 98 -14.57 4.19 3.32
N VAL A 99 -14.69 5.41 2.80
CA VAL A 99 -13.70 6.48 3.00
C VAL A 99 -13.41 6.70 4.49
N THR A 100 -14.43 6.73 5.33
CA THR A 100 -14.27 6.88 6.78
C THR A 100 -13.39 5.78 7.37
N ASN A 101 -13.67 4.51 7.03
CA ASN A 101 -12.87 3.39 7.54
C ASN A 101 -11.44 3.40 6.99
N TYR A 102 -11.25 3.84 5.74
CA TYR A 102 -9.91 4.04 5.16
C TYR A 102 -9.14 5.13 5.89
N LEU A 103 -9.76 6.26 6.19
CA LEU A 103 -9.13 7.33 6.97
C LEU A 103 -8.81 6.88 8.39
N THR A 104 -9.77 6.24 9.08
CA THR A 104 -9.56 5.75 10.45
C THR A 104 -8.39 4.78 10.51
N PHE A 105 -8.37 3.78 9.63
CA PHE A 105 -7.26 2.83 9.61
C PHE A 105 -5.96 3.48 9.16
N GLY A 106 -6.00 4.30 8.12
CA GLY A 106 -4.85 5.00 7.58
C GLY A 106 -4.17 5.85 8.65
N ILE A 107 -4.90 6.75 9.31
CA ILE A 107 -4.37 7.67 10.32
C ILE A 107 -3.77 6.89 11.50
N VAL A 108 -4.53 5.95 12.07
CA VAL A 108 -4.05 5.16 13.22
C VAL A 108 -2.86 4.28 12.83
N GLY A 109 -2.93 3.64 11.66
CA GLY A 109 -1.86 2.80 11.13
C GLY A 109 -0.57 3.59 10.90
N THR A 110 -0.66 4.79 10.33
CA THR A 110 0.49 5.66 10.10
C THR A 110 1.13 6.11 11.42
N ILE A 111 0.34 6.53 12.41
CA ILE A 111 0.87 6.90 13.73
C ILE A 111 1.58 5.72 14.39
N LEU A 112 0.96 4.53 14.37
CA LEU A 112 1.57 3.33 14.96
C LEU A 112 2.83 2.91 14.21
N TYR A 113 2.82 2.95 12.88
CA TYR A 113 3.98 2.63 12.07
C TYR A 113 5.15 3.55 12.40
N ASP A 114 4.89 4.84 12.48
CA ASP A 114 5.89 5.88 12.78
C ASP A 114 6.40 5.78 14.22
N ALA A 115 5.53 5.45 15.18
CA ALA A 115 5.95 5.19 16.55
C ALA A 115 6.88 3.97 16.65
N VAL A 116 6.55 2.88 15.96
CA VAL A 116 7.35 1.65 15.96
C VAL A 116 8.68 1.88 15.23
N THR A 117 8.67 2.51 14.08
CA THR A 117 9.86 2.64 13.23
C THR A 117 10.72 3.83 13.62
N GLY A 118 10.13 5.02 13.74
CA GLY A 118 10.86 6.26 13.96
C GLY A 118 11.11 6.62 15.42
N LEU A 119 10.13 6.43 16.32
CA LEU A 119 10.32 6.72 17.75
C LEU A 119 11.03 5.63 18.53
N SER A 120 10.97 4.37 18.08
CA SER A 120 11.47 3.25 18.87
C SER A 120 12.84 2.75 18.40
N ILE A 121 13.05 2.58 17.10
CA ILE A 121 14.28 1.92 16.59
C ILE A 121 15.54 2.70 16.94
N GLY A 122 15.56 4.01 16.71
CA GLY A 122 16.70 4.87 17.03
C GLY A 122 17.08 4.80 18.52
N PRO A 123 16.15 5.10 19.44
CA PRO A 123 16.43 5.03 20.87
C PRO A 123 16.80 3.63 21.39
N LEU A 124 16.12 2.58 20.92
CA LEU A 124 16.34 1.22 21.44
C LEU A 124 17.62 0.57 20.93
N PHE A 125 18.01 0.82 19.68
CA PHE A 125 19.12 0.10 19.04
C PHE A 125 20.34 0.97 18.74
N TYR A 126 20.21 2.30 18.74
CA TYR A 126 21.28 3.21 18.35
C TYR A 126 21.58 4.28 19.41
N ASN A 127 21.07 4.13 20.63
CA ASN A 127 21.25 5.07 21.74
C ASN A 127 20.89 6.53 21.40
N GLN A 128 19.98 6.74 20.43
CA GLN A 128 19.50 8.07 20.10
C GLN A 128 18.70 8.62 21.29
N PRO A 129 18.96 9.86 21.76
CA PRO A 129 18.14 10.46 22.80
C PRO A 129 16.67 10.50 22.38
N PHE A 130 15.78 10.01 23.24
CA PHE A 130 14.34 9.92 22.93
C PHE A 130 13.75 11.26 22.50
N MET A 131 14.11 12.36 23.18
CA MET A 131 13.63 13.70 22.82
C MET A 131 14.08 14.16 21.44
N SER A 132 15.26 13.73 20.98
CA SER A 132 15.73 14.01 19.62
C SER A 132 14.93 13.21 18.59
N ALA A 133 14.69 11.92 18.84
CA ALA A 133 13.84 11.08 18.00
C ALA A 133 12.41 11.66 17.90
N LEU A 134 11.83 12.06 19.04
CA LEU A 134 10.50 12.66 19.10
C LEU A 134 10.40 13.97 18.32
N ALA A 135 11.37 14.87 18.51
CA ALA A 135 11.38 16.16 17.81
C ALA A 135 11.47 15.99 16.29
N GLY A 136 12.29 15.04 15.81
CA GLY A 136 12.38 14.72 14.37
C GLY A 136 11.14 13.99 13.85
N GLN A 137 10.49 13.17 14.68
CA GLN A 137 9.35 12.38 14.27
C GLN A 137 8.09 13.21 14.03
N ILE A 138 7.84 14.25 14.83
CA ILE A 138 6.63 15.08 14.70
C ILE A 138 6.45 15.61 13.25
N PRO A 139 7.41 16.35 12.65
CA PRO A 139 7.25 16.83 11.29
C PRO A 139 7.21 15.69 10.27
N PHE A 140 7.93 14.59 10.50
CA PHE A 140 7.88 13.40 9.64
C PHE A 140 6.48 12.79 9.60
N THR A 141 5.88 12.56 10.76
CA THR A 141 4.54 11.98 10.90
C THR A 141 3.46 12.89 10.35
N LEU A 142 3.59 14.21 10.47
CA LEU A 142 2.65 15.14 9.83
C LEU A 142 2.66 15.02 8.30
N MET A 143 3.84 14.92 7.68
CA MET A 143 3.93 14.69 6.22
C MET A 143 3.34 13.33 5.83
N HIS A 144 3.60 12.30 6.64
CA HIS A 144 3.07 10.96 6.46
C HIS A 144 1.55 10.91 6.53
N LEU A 145 0.98 11.60 7.52
CA LEU A 145 -0.46 11.72 7.71
C LEU A 145 -1.10 12.47 6.54
N LEU A 146 -0.47 13.54 6.05
CA LEU A 146 -0.96 14.26 4.88
C LEU A 146 -1.08 13.33 3.66
N GLY A 147 -0.01 12.59 3.33
CA GLY A 147 -0.05 11.61 2.25
C GLY A 147 -1.10 10.52 2.49
N THR A 148 -1.17 10.00 3.71
CA THR A 148 -2.14 8.98 4.11
C THR A 148 -3.58 9.47 3.89
N VAL A 149 -3.90 10.69 4.30
CA VAL A 149 -5.24 11.28 4.13
C VAL A 149 -5.56 11.43 2.65
N ILE A 150 -4.66 12.02 1.86
CA ILE A 150 -4.85 12.23 0.42
C ILE A 150 -5.11 10.89 -0.28
N PHE A 151 -4.25 9.89 -0.06
CA PHE A 151 -4.40 8.60 -0.72
C PHE A 151 -5.59 7.78 -0.19
N SER A 152 -5.96 7.91 1.09
CA SER A 152 -7.15 7.23 1.64
C SER A 152 -8.45 7.82 1.10
N LEU A 153 -8.47 9.12 0.81
CA LEU A 153 -9.61 9.80 0.18
C LEU A 153 -9.73 9.45 -1.31
N ALA A 154 -8.62 9.46 -2.04
CA ALA A 154 -8.63 9.34 -3.50
C ALA A 154 -8.39 7.91 -3.99
N ILE A 155 -7.31 7.27 -3.54
CA ILE A 155 -6.79 6.03 -4.10
C ILE A 155 -7.51 4.81 -3.52
N SER A 156 -7.71 4.72 -2.20
CA SER A 156 -8.36 3.54 -1.61
C SER A 156 -9.76 3.26 -2.15
N PRO A 157 -10.65 4.26 -2.35
CA PRO A 157 -11.96 4.02 -2.98
C PRO A 157 -11.84 3.63 -4.46
N ALA A 158 -10.90 4.21 -5.20
CA ALA A 158 -10.65 3.87 -6.60
C ALA A 158 -10.16 2.42 -6.74
N VAL A 159 -9.19 2.02 -5.91
CA VAL A 159 -8.68 0.64 -5.85
C VAL A 159 -9.77 -0.32 -5.38
N TYR A 160 -10.62 0.06 -4.42
CA TYR A 160 -11.77 -0.76 -4.03
C TYR A 160 -12.71 -1.01 -5.21
N LYS A 161 -13.06 0.04 -5.97
CA LYS A 161 -13.91 -0.07 -7.16
C LYS A 161 -13.30 -0.98 -8.22
N TRP A 162 -12.01 -0.78 -8.49
CA TRP A 162 -11.29 -1.51 -9.52
C TRP A 162 -11.05 -2.98 -9.14
N VAL A 163 -10.69 -3.25 -7.89
CA VAL A 163 -10.22 -4.58 -7.46
C VAL A 163 -11.28 -5.35 -6.71
N VAL A 164 -11.97 -4.74 -5.75
CA VAL A 164 -12.85 -5.47 -4.85
C VAL A 164 -14.23 -5.65 -5.44
N SER A 165 -14.84 -4.59 -5.98
CA SER A 165 -16.19 -4.68 -6.57
C SER A 165 -16.21 -5.19 -8.01
N ASN A 166 -15.07 -5.20 -8.71
CA ASN A 166 -14.98 -5.70 -10.09
C ASN A 166 -14.10 -6.96 -10.19
N ASN A 167 -14.68 -8.07 -10.65
CA ASN A 167 -13.98 -9.35 -10.85
C ASN A 167 -13.47 -9.58 -12.28
N THR A 168 -13.80 -8.70 -13.22
CA THR A 168 -13.31 -8.71 -14.59
C THR A 168 -12.27 -7.60 -14.79
N LEU A 169 -11.27 -7.85 -15.64
CA LEU A 169 -10.35 -6.81 -16.08
C LEU A 169 -10.95 -6.25 -17.38
N GLU A 170 -11.63 -5.12 -17.27
CA GLU A 170 -12.06 -4.38 -18.45
C GLU A 170 -10.85 -3.60 -18.95
N ILE A 171 -10.32 -3.98 -20.11
CA ILE A 171 -9.39 -3.13 -20.88
C ILE A 171 -10.28 -2.37 -21.86
N PRO A 172 -10.67 -1.13 -21.57
CA PRO A 172 -11.37 -0.34 -22.56
C PRO A 172 -10.33 -0.05 -23.65
N PHE A 173 -10.65 -0.41 -24.90
CA PHE A 173 -9.94 0.02 -26.10
C PHE A 173 -8.70 -0.79 -26.51
N LEU A 174 -8.89 -1.76 -27.40
CA LEU A 174 -7.96 -2.09 -28.51
C LEU A 174 -8.55 -3.11 -29.50
N TRP A 175 -9.56 -3.88 -29.10
CA TRP A 175 -10.14 -4.91 -29.99
C TRP A 175 -11.15 -4.39 -31.02
N LYS A 176 -11.76 -3.22 -30.79
CA LYS A 176 -12.80 -2.69 -31.68
C LYS A 176 -12.27 -2.10 -33.01
N LYS A 177 -10.94 -1.97 -33.15
CA LYS A 177 -10.30 -1.41 -34.36
C LYS A 177 -9.66 -2.46 -35.27
N ILE A 178 -9.51 -3.71 -34.82
CA ILE A 178 -8.80 -4.76 -35.58
C ILE A 178 -9.77 -5.75 -36.24
N TYR A 179 -10.98 -5.92 -35.70
CA TYR A 179 -12.05 -6.66 -36.37
C TYR A 179 -13.29 -5.78 -36.52
N PRO A 180 -13.47 -5.09 -37.66
CA PRO A 180 -14.81 -4.72 -38.06
C PRO A 180 -15.57 -6.03 -38.24
N SER A 181 -16.55 -6.28 -37.37
CA SER A 181 -17.49 -7.38 -37.52
C SER A 181 -18.10 -7.30 -38.93
N VAL A 182 -17.68 -8.23 -39.79
CA VAL A 182 -18.33 -8.49 -41.08
C VAL A 182 -19.76 -8.91 -40.75
N LYS A 183 -20.72 -8.15 -41.27
CA LYS A 183 -22.15 -8.46 -41.19
C LYS A 183 -22.48 -9.69 -42.02
#